data_AF-A0A832JAF2-F1
#
_entry.id   AF-A0A832JAF2-F1
#
_cell.length_a   1.000
_cell.length_b   1.000
_cell.length_c   1.000
_cell.angle_alpha   90.00
_cell.angle_beta   90.00
_cell.angle_gamma   90.00
#
_symmetry.space_group_name_H-M   'P 1'
#
loop_
_entity.id
_entity.type
_entity.pdbx_description
1 polymer ?
#
loop_
_entity_poly.entity_id
_entity_poly.type
_entity_poly.pdbx_seq_one_letter_code
_entity_poly.pdbx_strand_id
1 'polypeptide(L)'
;MKVMGVDIIKGNPLSRTNPPFYSVVIIDNDGKIVYESVESPLKALIRLAWEYEVSRIGIDNIFELAPTRRDIAKIIALLPSNTILYQVTLEENKFVNLYKQAMKIGIEFNSKPKPLQTAYVCALLVLNDVGTPIKGVESRTKIIISRARSIGSGGSSANRFARGMRTAILCAVKEIRRLLENAALPYDIIFRRGSGGLDSAVFIVYANSDIVRKIVKPFTGKDIRVAIKPEYTTIEFIEKELNKKPVIVGVDPGIETGLAVMDLSLKNITLISSRELDKISIINKIYSIGTPIIIATDKNPPPDTVKKISSLIGIPLYSPSQSLSSEEKERLIDWLKKKGIEIHLRTSHERDALAAALKLYKSFERKFIELERRIDELGVDVDIDELKLFLLRGKTINEAIEYAIEEYLERELHHLENTQLHFTTIHSYDNNSSLCDEKTKNLEERIKDLVREREILRTRINELETRVKELEFELKFNNNESNVD
;
A
#
# COMPACT_ATOMS: atom_id res chain seq x y z
N MET A 1 -11.30 1.40 -7.91
CA MET A 1 -10.13 2.29 -7.66
C MET A 1 -9.28 2.29 -8.91
N LYS A 2 -8.57 3.39 -9.18
CA LYS A 2 -7.56 3.46 -10.25
C LYS A 2 -6.20 3.78 -9.63
N VAL A 3 -5.19 3.05 -10.05
CA VAL A 3 -3.82 3.17 -9.54
C VAL A 3 -2.90 3.53 -10.69
N MET A 4 -1.96 4.43 -10.44
CA MET A 4 -0.97 4.86 -11.42
C MET A 4 0.41 4.38 -10.98
N GLY A 5 1.20 3.86 -11.90
CA GLY A 5 2.61 3.61 -11.68
C GLY A 5 3.45 4.45 -12.64
N VAL A 6 4.62 4.87 -12.15
CA VAL A 6 5.46 5.84 -12.83
C VAL A 6 6.93 5.43 -12.73
N ASP A 7 7.66 5.57 -13.82
CA ASP A 7 9.11 5.36 -13.88
C ASP A 7 9.79 6.45 -14.74
N ILE A 8 11.03 6.81 -14.43
CA ILE A 8 11.77 7.84 -15.19
C ILE A 8 12.45 7.23 -16.43
N ILE A 9 12.21 7.83 -17.61
CA ILE A 9 12.90 7.40 -18.84
C ILE A 9 14.21 8.16 -19.01
N LYS A 10 14.13 9.49 -18.95
CA LYS A 10 15.22 10.39 -19.28
C LYS A 10 15.01 11.75 -18.65
N GLY A 11 16.08 12.54 -18.64
CA GLY A 11 16.11 13.83 -17.98
C GLY A 11 16.45 13.70 -16.51
N ASN A 12 16.60 14.85 -15.86
CA ASN A 12 16.95 14.91 -14.44
C ASN A 12 16.08 15.96 -13.77
N PRO A 13 15.44 15.65 -12.62
CA PRO A 13 14.67 16.62 -11.85
C PRO A 13 15.44 17.90 -11.45
N LEU A 14 16.77 17.83 -11.40
CA LEU A 14 17.67 18.96 -11.15
C LEU A 14 17.98 19.80 -12.39
N SER A 15 17.75 19.27 -13.60
CA SER A 15 18.11 19.94 -14.85
C SER A 15 16.97 20.81 -15.37
N ARG A 16 17.24 22.10 -15.56
CA ARG A 16 16.31 23.05 -16.18
C ARG A 16 16.24 22.90 -17.70
N THR A 17 17.30 22.42 -18.33
CA THR A 17 17.42 22.28 -19.78
C THR A 17 16.97 20.91 -20.27
N ASN A 18 17.04 19.88 -19.43
CA ASN A 18 16.58 18.53 -19.73
C ASN A 18 15.64 18.00 -18.63
N PRO A 19 14.39 18.52 -18.56
CA PRO A 19 13.44 18.11 -17.53
C PRO A 19 13.08 16.63 -17.65
N PRO A 20 12.69 15.98 -16.53
CA PRO A 20 12.41 14.55 -16.52
C PRO A 20 11.14 14.21 -17.31
N PHE A 21 11.21 13.10 -18.04
CA PHE A 21 10.09 12.45 -18.71
C PHE A 21 9.87 11.06 -18.12
N TYR A 22 8.61 10.67 -18.02
CA TYR A 22 8.17 9.50 -17.30
C TYR A 22 7.34 8.57 -18.17
N SER A 23 7.54 7.26 -17.97
CA SER A 23 6.53 6.25 -18.32
C SER A 23 5.41 6.29 -17.30
N VAL A 24 4.18 6.22 -17.77
CA VAL A 24 2.98 6.23 -16.91
C VAL A 24 2.08 5.09 -17.34
N VAL A 25 1.67 4.26 -16.38
CA VAL A 25 0.64 3.22 -16.60
C VAL A 25 -0.43 3.39 -15.53
N ILE A 26 -1.69 3.36 -15.96
CA ILE A 26 -2.86 3.45 -15.07
C ILE A 26 -3.64 2.14 -15.21
N ILE A 27 -3.91 1.51 -14.07
CA ILE A 27 -4.65 0.27 -13.98
C ILE A 27 -5.93 0.45 -13.15
N ASP A 28 -6.91 -0.43 -13.39
CA ASP A 28 -8.11 -0.55 -12.56
C ASP A 28 -7.91 -1.51 -11.37
N ASN A 29 -9.01 -1.90 -10.73
CA ASN A 29 -8.99 -2.82 -9.58
C ASN A 29 -8.55 -4.24 -9.95
N ASP A 30 -8.75 -4.65 -11.20
CA ASP A 30 -8.45 -6.01 -11.68
C ASP A 30 -7.02 -6.07 -12.25
N GLY A 31 -6.22 -5.01 -12.12
CA GLY A 31 -4.89 -4.93 -12.71
C GLY A 31 -4.89 -4.69 -14.24
N LYS A 32 -6.06 -4.41 -14.85
CA LYS A 32 -6.17 -4.16 -16.29
C LYS A 32 -5.72 -2.74 -16.61
N ILE A 33 -4.97 -2.60 -17.71
CA ILE A 33 -4.47 -1.31 -18.16
C ILE A 33 -5.63 -0.49 -18.73
N VAL A 34 -5.85 0.67 -18.14
CA VAL A 34 -6.83 1.67 -18.58
C VAL A 34 -6.16 2.72 -19.46
N TYR A 35 -4.89 3.02 -19.19
CA TYR A 35 -4.11 3.99 -19.94
C TYR A 35 -2.61 3.71 -19.79
N GLU A 36 -1.86 3.89 -20.87
CA GLU A 36 -0.40 3.85 -20.86
C GLU A 36 0.19 4.98 -21.70
N SER A 37 1.34 5.48 -21.29
CA SER A 37 2.11 6.47 -22.02
C SER A 37 3.58 6.20 -21.81
N VAL A 38 4.33 6.05 -22.90
CA VAL A 38 5.79 5.92 -22.85
C VAL A 38 6.39 7.23 -22.38
N GLU A 39 6.14 8.36 -23.03
CA GLU A 39 6.87 9.60 -22.72
C GLU A 39 5.94 10.73 -22.26
N SER A 40 5.86 10.94 -20.94
CA SER A 40 5.00 11.96 -20.33
C SER A 40 5.78 12.93 -19.43
N PRO A 41 5.62 14.27 -19.59
CA PRO A 41 6.20 15.23 -18.64
C PRO A 41 5.41 15.25 -17.32
N LEU A 42 6.01 15.76 -16.24
CA LEU A 42 5.36 15.84 -14.91
C LEU A 42 3.96 16.49 -14.93
N LYS A 43 3.78 17.55 -15.75
CA LYS A 43 2.47 18.22 -15.91
C LYS A 43 1.39 17.29 -16.48
N ALA A 44 1.77 16.35 -17.35
CA ALA A 44 0.87 15.36 -17.92
C ALA A 44 0.49 14.32 -16.87
N LEU A 45 1.46 13.86 -16.07
CA LEU A 45 1.20 12.96 -14.93
C LEU A 45 0.16 13.56 -13.97
N ILE A 46 0.34 14.82 -13.55
CA ILE A 46 -0.62 15.50 -12.66
C ILE A 46 -2.00 15.60 -13.34
N ARG A 47 -2.06 15.96 -14.63
CA ARG A 47 -3.32 16.02 -15.38
C ARG A 47 -4.02 14.65 -15.41
N LEU A 48 -3.29 13.60 -15.74
CA LEU A 48 -3.80 12.22 -15.80
C LEU A 48 -4.31 11.75 -14.44
N ALA A 49 -3.62 12.13 -13.34
CA ALA A 49 -4.10 11.82 -11.99
C ALA A 49 -5.49 12.43 -11.70
N TRP A 50 -5.75 13.65 -12.18
CA TRP A 50 -7.07 14.29 -12.08
C TRP A 50 -8.11 13.69 -13.03
N GLU A 51 -7.74 13.44 -14.28
CA GLU A 51 -8.64 12.92 -15.33
C GLU A 51 -9.15 11.52 -15.02
N TYR A 52 -8.27 10.67 -14.48
CA TYR A 52 -8.60 9.29 -14.11
C TYR A 52 -8.96 9.13 -12.63
N GLU A 53 -9.04 10.21 -11.85
CA GLU A 53 -9.32 10.16 -10.39
C GLU A 53 -8.44 9.14 -9.65
N VAL A 54 -7.14 9.18 -9.95
CA VAL A 54 -6.17 8.21 -9.45
C VAL A 54 -6.09 8.29 -7.94
N SER A 55 -6.30 7.15 -7.28
CA SER A 55 -6.33 7.08 -5.81
C SER A 55 -4.96 6.77 -5.22
N ARG A 56 -4.10 6.07 -5.95
CA ARG A 56 -2.73 5.76 -5.50
C ARG A 56 -1.73 5.89 -6.64
N ILE A 57 -0.53 6.37 -6.33
CA ILE A 57 0.58 6.50 -7.29
C ILE A 57 1.79 5.74 -6.75
N GLY A 58 2.32 4.79 -7.51
CA GLY A 58 3.52 4.02 -7.19
C GLY A 58 4.74 4.44 -7.97
N ILE A 59 5.85 4.64 -7.26
CA ILE A 59 7.16 5.01 -7.83
C ILE A 59 8.26 4.23 -7.12
N ASP A 60 9.29 3.83 -7.86
CA ASP A 60 10.50 3.22 -7.30
C ASP A 60 11.21 4.23 -6.37
N ASN A 61 11.64 5.37 -6.91
CA ASN A 61 12.29 6.41 -6.13
C ASN A 61 11.60 7.76 -6.26
N ILE A 62 11.03 8.28 -5.16
CA ILE A 62 10.32 9.56 -5.16
C ILE A 62 11.18 10.76 -5.56
N PHE A 63 12.51 10.65 -5.41
CA PHE A 63 13.42 11.71 -5.82
C PHE A 63 13.55 11.83 -7.35
N GLU A 64 12.99 10.89 -8.10
CA GLU A 64 12.82 10.98 -9.56
C GLU A 64 11.68 11.91 -9.95
N LEU A 65 10.71 12.17 -9.07
CA LEU A 65 9.70 13.21 -9.30
C LEU A 65 10.27 14.60 -9.04
N ALA A 66 10.98 14.73 -7.92
CA ALA A 66 11.54 16.00 -7.50
C ALA A 66 12.74 15.82 -6.56
N PRO A 67 13.72 16.71 -6.61
CA PRO A 67 15.00 16.51 -5.92
C PRO A 67 14.93 16.67 -4.39
N THR A 68 13.90 17.33 -3.85
CA THR A 68 13.80 17.61 -2.42
C THR A 68 12.44 17.20 -1.84
N ARG A 69 12.42 16.85 -0.55
CA ARG A 69 11.18 16.56 0.20
C ARG A 69 10.16 17.70 0.10
N ARG A 70 10.62 18.95 0.11
CA ARG A 70 9.76 20.14 -0.05
C ARG A 70 9.15 20.21 -1.45
N ASP A 71 9.90 19.88 -2.49
CA ASP A 71 9.38 19.92 -3.86
C ASP A 71 8.42 18.75 -4.13
N ILE A 72 8.67 17.58 -3.56
CA ILE A 72 7.71 16.46 -3.55
C ILE A 72 6.42 16.88 -2.84
N ALA A 73 6.51 17.56 -1.69
CA ALA A 73 5.35 18.08 -0.98
C ALA A 73 4.51 19.05 -1.84
N LYS A 74 5.15 19.87 -2.68
CA LYS A 74 4.44 20.71 -3.66
C LYS A 74 3.75 19.88 -4.75
N ILE A 75 4.35 18.80 -5.21
CA ILE A 75 3.72 17.88 -6.18
C ILE A 75 2.48 17.24 -5.55
N ILE A 76 2.58 16.74 -4.32
CA ILE A 76 1.44 16.17 -3.57
C ILE A 76 0.31 17.21 -3.45
N ALA A 77 0.62 18.49 -3.22
CA ALA A 77 -0.38 19.57 -3.18
C ALA A 77 -1.12 19.81 -4.52
N LEU A 78 -0.58 19.34 -5.64
CA LEU A 78 -1.18 19.47 -6.98
C LEU A 78 -1.99 18.24 -7.39
N LEU A 79 -1.84 17.11 -6.69
CA LEU A 79 -2.60 15.88 -6.94
C LEU A 79 -4.04 15.99 -6.40
N PRO A 80 -4.95 15.09 -6.83
CA PRO A 80 -6.26 14.96 -6.20
C PRO A 80 -6.16 14.71 -4.69
N SER A 81 -7.13 15.21 -3.92
CA SER A 81 -7.05 15.21 -2.45
C SER A 81 -7.07 13.82 -1.80
N ASN A 82 -7.56 12.81 -2.52
CA ASN A 82 -7.61 11.41 -2.11
C ASN A 82 -6.42 10.59 -2.63
N THR A 83 -5.50 11.19 -3.39
CA THR A 83 -4.36 10.49 -3.96
C THR A 83 -3.24 10.30 -2.93
N ILE A 84 -2.80 9.06 -2.75
CA ILE A 84 -1.66 8.72 -1.89
C ILE A 84 -0.46 8.32 -2.76
N LEU A 85 0.70 8.91 -2.50
CA LEU A 85 1.95 8.55 -3.16
C LEU A 85 2.64 7.43 -2.37
N TYR A 86 3.17 6.43 -3.07
CA TYR A 86 3.87 5.28 -2.48
C TYR A 86 5.29 5.19 -3.05
N GLN A 87 6.23 4.88 -2.17
CA GLN A 87 7.55 4.41 -2.58
C GLN A 87 7.58 2.88 -2.51
N VAL A 88 7.57 2.22 -3.67
CA VAL A 88 7.38 0.76 -3.74
C VAL A 88 8.62 -0.02 -3.28
N THR A 89 9.81 0.57 -3.40
CA THR A 89 11.08 -0.04 -2.97
C THR A 89 11.47 0.30 -1.53
N LEU A 90 10.59 0.95 -0.77
CA LEU A 90 10.80 1.19 0.66
C LEU A 90 9.86 0.33 1.48
N GLU A 91 10.42 -0.46 2.39
CA GLU A 91 9.69 -1.32 3.32
C GLU A 91 10.43 -1.33 4.67
N GLU A 92 9.73 -1.06 5.77
CA GLU A 92 10.30 -1.05 7.14
C GLU A 92 11.60 -0.21 7.27
N ASN A 93 11.63 0.97 6.64
CA ASN A 93 12.81 1.85 6.55
C ASN A 93 14.05 1.22 5.87
N LYS A 94 13.89 0.11 5.16
CA LYS A 94 14.92 -0.54 4.36
C LYS A 94 14.56 -0.43 2.88
N PHE A 95 15.59 -0.14 2.08
CA PHE A 95 15.45 -0.19 0.64
C PHE A 95 15.47 -1.65 0.20
N VAL A 96 14.45 -2.04 -0.55
CA VAL A 96 14.26 -3.37 -1.11
C VAL A 96 14.22 -3.24 -2.62
N ASN A 97 14.93 -4.13 -3.31
CA ASN A 97 14.94 -4.13 -4.77
C ASN A 97 13.53 -4.36 -5.34
N LEU A 98 13.16 -3.60 -6.39
CA LEU A 98 11.88 -3.75 -7.09
C LEU A 98 11.61 -5.20 -7.53
N TYR A 99 12.64 -5.94 -7.96
CA TYR A 99 12.55 -7.35 -8.31
C TYR A 99 12.04 -8.21 -7.16
N LYS A 100 12.56 -7.97 -5.95
CA LYS A 100 12.14 -8.69 -4.74
C LYS A 100 10.72 -8.30 -4.33
N GLN A 101 10.31 -7.04 -4.56
CA GLN A 101 8.93 -6.61 -4.30
C GLN A 101 7.96 -7.26 -5.29
N ALA A 102 8.32 -7.34 -6.57
CA ALA A 102 7.50 -7.98 -7.61
C ALA A 102 7.29 -9.47 -7.38
N MET A 103 8.30 -10.20 -6.89
CA MET A 103 8.14 -11.60 -6.52
C MET A 103 7.05 -11.84 -5.47
N LYS A 104 6.83 -10.89 -4.53
CA LYS A 104 5.78 -11.02 -3.51
C LYS A 104 4.38 -11.09 -4.10
N ILE A 105 4.19 -10.52 -5.29
CA ILE A 105 2.93 -10.54 -6.02
C ILE A 105 2.95 -11.56 -7.18
N GLY A 106 3.89 -12.52 -7.16
CA GLY A 106 3.99 -13.59 -8.15
C GLY A 106 4.55 -13.16 -9.50
N ILE A 107 5.22 -12.01 -9.59
CA ILE A 107 5.78 -11.49 -10.84
C ILE A 107 7.27 -11.77 -10.90
N GLU A 108 7.68 -12.52 -11.91
CA GLU A 108 9.08 -12.78 -12.25
C GLU A 108 9.51 -11.95 -13.47
N PHE A 109 10.77 -11.53 -13.49
CA PHE A 109 11.36 -10.87 -14.66
C PHE A 109 12.52 -11.69 -15.19
N ASN A 110 12.52 -11.93 -16.50
CA ASN A 110 13.63 -12.59 -17.18
C ASN A 110 14.83 -11.65 -17.40
N SER A 111 14.61 -10.33 -17.35
CA SER A 111 15.64 -9.31 -17.55
C SER A 111 15.30 -8.00 -16.83
N LYS A 112 16.19 -6.99 -16.90
CA LYS A 112 15.91 -5.68 -16.30
C LYS A 112 14.69 -5.04 -16.98
N PRO A 113 13.62 -4.70 -16.25
CA PRO A 113 12.39 -4.19 -16.85
C PRO A 113 12.64 -2.86 -17.56
N LYS A 114 12.01 -2.71 -18.74
CA LYS A 114 11.93 -1.44 -19.49
C LYS A 114 11.10 -0.43 -18.69
N PRO A 115 11.24 0.89 -18.92
CA PRO A 115 10.54 1.88 -18.09
C PRO A 115 9.01 1.75 -18.05
N LEU A 116 8.39 1.33 -19.15
CA LEU A 116 6.94 1.09 -19.18
C LEU A 116 6.54 -0.14 -18.35
N GLN A 117 7.38 -1.20 -18.36
CA GLN A 117 7.19 -2.37 -17.50
C GLN A 117 7.38 -2.00 -16.03
N THR A 118 8.42 -1.23 -15.70
CA THR A 118 8.65 -0.71 -14.35
C THR A 118 7.44 0.07 -13.85
N ALA A 119 6.90 0.98 -14.68
CA ALA A 119 5.71 1.74 -14.35
C ALA A 119 4.49 0.83 -14.11
N TYR A 120 4.26 -0.18 -14.96
CA TYR A 120 3.17 -1.15 -14.74
C TYR A 120 3.33 -1.92 -13.42
N VAL A 121 4.54 -2.39 -13.12
CA VAL A 121 4.86 -3.13 -11.88
C VAL A 121 4.67 -2.25 -10.66
N CYS A 122 5.13 -0.99 -10.70
CA CYS A 122 4.88 -0.02 -9.64
C CYS A 122 3.37 0.18 -9.39
N ALA A 123 2.55 0.19 -10.45
CA ALA A 123 1.11 0.28 -10.31
C ALA A 123 0.54 -0.96 -9.61
N LEU A 124 0.95 -2.16 -10.01
CA LEU A 124 0.53 -3.44 -9.42
C LEU A 124 0.95 -3.58 -7.96
N LEU A 125 2.17 -3.17 -7.62
CA LEU A 125 2.65 -3.20 -6.23
C LEU A 125 1.76 -2.34 -5.33
N VAL A 126 1.43 -1.11 -5.75
CA VAL A 126 0.58 -0.22 -4.96
C VAL A 126 -0.89 -0.63 -4.94
N LEU A 127 -1.37 -1.32 -5.98
CA LEU A 127 -2.69 -1.95 -5.97
C LEU A 127 -2.77 -2.99 -4.83
N ASN A 128 -1.71 -3.80 -4.67
CA ASN A 128 -1.55 -4.79 -3.59
C ASN A 128 -1.01 -4.20 -2.27
N ASP A 129 -1.05 -2.88 -2.13
CA ASP A 129 -0.58 -2.14 -0.94
C ASP A 129 0.90 -2.41 -0.59
N VAL A 130 1.74 -2.79 -1.55
CA VAL A 130 3.18 -2.99 -1.34
C VAL A 130 3.93 -1.65 -1.44
N GLY A 131 4.84 -1.42 -0.49
CA GLY A 131 5.62 -0.19 -0.36
C GLY A 131 5.21 0.68 0.82
N THR A 132 5.85 1.84 0.94
CA THR A 132 5.61 2.78 2.03
C THR A 132 4.81 3.99 1.55
N PRO A 133 3.62 4.27 2.11
CA PRO A 133 2.84 5.46 1.78
C PRO A 133 3.50 6.75 2.28
N ILE A 134 3.30 7.83 1.53
CA ILE A 134 3.91 9.14 1.77
C ILE A 134 2.83 10.19 1.93
N LYS A 135 2.88 10.93 3.03
CA LYS A 135 1.98 12.06 3.31
C LYS A 135 2.72 13.38 3.27
N GLY A 136 2.05 14.41 2.78
CA GLY A 136 2.49 15.79 2.99
C GLY A 136 2.24 16.23 4.43
N VAL A 137 3.26 16.78 5.08
CA VAL A 137 3.12 17.41 6.41
C VAL A 137 2.55 18.79 6.22
N GLU A 138 1.29 18.94 6.63
CA GLU A 138 0.57 20.21 6.51
C GLU A 138 1.02 21.18 7.61
N SER A 139 1.49 22.36 7.21
CA SER A 139 1.88 23.40 8.16
C SER A 139 0.80 24.46 8.34
N ARG A 140 0.09 24.80 7.26
CA ARG A 140 -0.93 25.84 7.21
C ARG A 140 -1.86 25.65 6.03
N THR A 141 -3.06 26.20 6.13
CA THR A 141 -4.08 26.12 5.08
C THR A 141 -4.27 27.48 4.43
N LYS A 142 -4.35 27.52 3.09
CA LYS A 142 -4.74 28.72 2.34
C LYS A 142 -6.22 28.66 1.98
N ILE A 143 -6.98 29.67 2.41
CA ILE A 143 -8.34 29.92 1.92
C ILE A 143 -8.26 31.01 0.85
N ILE A 144 -8.43 30.62 -0.40
CA ILE A 144 -8.29 31.49 -1.57
C ILE A 144 -9.69 31.92 -2.02
N ILE A 145 -9.98 33.21 -1.91
CA ILE A 145 -11.20 33.84 -2.39
C ILE A 145 -10.87 34.56 -3.69
N SER A 146 -11.46 34.09 -4.78
CA SER A 146 -11.17 34.56 -6.13
C SER A 146 -12.45 34.80 -6.93
N ARG A 147 -12.30 35.52 -8.04
CA ARG A 147 -13.36 35.70 -9.04
C ARG A 147 -13.67 34.37 -9.73
N ALA A 148 -14.95 34.05 -9.92
CA ALA A 148 -15.35 32.82 -10.62
C ALA A 148 -15.17 32.91 -12.15
N ARG A 149 -15.12 34.12 -12.71
CA ARG A 149 -15.09 34.40 -14.16
C ARG A 149 -14.12 35.54 -14.48
N SER A 150 -13.54 35.50 -15.69
CA SER A 150 -12.78 36.62 -16.23
C SER A 150 -13.71 37.77 -16.63
N ILE A 151 -13.18 38.99 -16.59
CA ILE A 151 -13.89 40.17 -17.10
C ILE A 151 -13.66 40.17 -18.62
N GLY A 152 -14.72 40.06 -19.42
CA GLY A 152 -14.62 40.11 -20.88
C GLY A 152 -14.14 41.48 -21.40
N SER A 153 -13.78 41.54 -22.68
CA SER A 153 -13.26 42.74 -23.35
C SER A 153 -14.34 43.81 -23.56
N GLY A 154 -14.46 44.75 -22.62
CA GLY A 154 -15.09 46.08 -22.82
C GLY A 154 -16.62 46.17 -22.66
N GLY A 155 -17.09 47.33 -22.17
CA GLY A 155 -18.52 47.70 -22.07
C GLY A 155 -19.02 48.04 -20.66
N SER A 156 -20.10 48.83 -20.57
CA SER A 156 -20.72 49.25 -19.29
C SER A 156 -21.25 48.07 -18.46
N SER A 157 -21.74 47.02 -19.13
CA SER A 157 -22.18 45.76 -18.52
C SER A 157 -21.01 45.02 -17.88
N ALA A 158 -19.85 44.94 -18.54
CA ALA A 158 -18.64 44.33 -17.99
C ALA A 158 -18.17 45.01 -16.69
N ASN A 159 -18.19 46.36 -16.65
CA ASN A 159 -17.88 47.11 -15.45
C ASN A 159 -18.89 46.89 -14.31
N ARG A 160 -20.19 46.75 -14.62
CA ARG A 160 -21.22 46.40 -13.63
C ARG A 160 -20.98 45.03 -13.02
N PHE A 161 -20.70 44.01 -13.83
CA PHE A 161 -20.38 42.66 -13.35
C PHE A 161 -19.11 42.64 -12.51
N ALA A 162 -18.06 43.35 -12.94
CA ALA A 162 -16.82 43.47 -12.18
C ALA A 162 -17.07 44.09 -10.79
N ARG A 163 -17.91 45.12 -10.69
CA ARG A 163 -18.30 45.70 -9.38
C ARG A 163 -19.05 44.70 -8.50
N GLY A 164 -20.05 44.02 -9.04
CA GLY A 164 -20.82 43.00 -8.29
C GLY A 164 -19.93 41.90 -7.73
N MET A 165 -18.99 41.39 -8.54
CA MET A 165 -18.02 40.40 -8.12
C MET A 165 -17.10 40.90 -7.00
N ARG A 166 -16.61 42.14 -7.07
CA ARG A 166 -15.78 42.72 -6.01
C ARG A 166 -16.54 42.88 -4.70
N THR A 167 -17.80 43.30 -4.75
CA THR A 167 -18.67 43.35 -3.57
C THR A 167 -18.85 41.95 -2.97
N ALA A 168 -19.11 40.95 -3.80
CA ALA A 168 -19.25 39.56 -3.33
C ALA A 168 -17.97 39.04 -2.67
N ILE A 169 -16.79 39.35 -3.21
CA ILE A 169 -15.48 39.01 -2.59
C ILE A 169 -15.36 39.70 -1.22
N LEU A 170 -15.69 40.98 -1.12
CA LEU A 170 -15.62 41.71 0.13
C LEU A 170 -16.55 41.11 1.20
N CYS A 171 -17.78 40.73 0.82
CA CYS A 171 -18.71 40.05 1.71
C CYS A 171 -18.16 38.69 2.17
N ALA A 172 -17.63 37.88 1.25
CA ALA A 172 -17.05 36.58 1.58
C ALA A 172 -15.84 36.70 2.50
N VAL A 173 -14.99 37.71 2.30
CA VAL A 173 -13.86 38.01 3.19
C VAL A 173 -14.35 38.33 4.61
N LYS A 174 -15.36 39.19 4.74
CA LYS A 174 -15.92 39.55 6.05
C LYS A 174 -16.52 38.34 6.78
N GLU A 175 -17.22 37.49 6.04
CA GLU A 175 -17.84 36.30 6.61
C GLU A 175 -16.81 35.25 7.03
N ILE A 176 -15.84 34.94 6.15
CA ILE A 176 -14.76 33.99 6.49
C ILE A 176 -13.93 34.49 7.66
N ARG A 177 -13.66 35.80 7.73
CA ARG A 177 -13.02 36.44 8.89
C ARG A 177 -13.79 36.14 10.18
N ARG A 178 -15.09 36.42 10.19
CA ARG A 178 -15.97 36.20 11.36
C ARG A 178 -15.95 34.73 11.79
N LEU A 179 -16.02 33.80 10.84
CA LEU A 179 -15.99 32.37 11.11
C LEU A 179 -14.66 31.91 11.74
N LEU A 180 -13.52 32.39 11.23
CA LEU A 180 -12.20 32.06 11.77
C LEU A 180 -11.98 32.66 13.16
N GLU A 181 -12.41 33.91 13.38
CA GLU A 181 -12.33 34.60 14.68
C GLU A 181 -13.19 33.91 15.73
N ASN A 182 -14.42 33.52 15.39
CA ASN A 182 -15.31 32.77 16.27
C ASN A 182 -14.75 31.39 16.65
N ALA A 183 -13.97 30.78 15.77
CA ALA A 183 -13.29 29.51 16.01
C ALA A 183 -11.91 29.66 16.68
N ALA A 184 -11.50 30.89 17.02
CA ALA A 184 -10.20 31.23 17.58
C ALA A 184 -9.00 30.70 16.77
N LEU A 185 -9.13 30.64 15.44
CA LEU A 185 -8.04 30.21 14.57
C LEU A 185 -7.15 31.38 14.17
N PRO A 186 -5.84 31.37 14.46
CA PRO A 186 -4.93 32.40 14.02
C PRO A 186 -4.75 32.36 12.49
N TYR A 187 -4.76 33.53 11.87
CA TYR A 187 -4.62 33.66 10.42
C TYR A 187 -3.96 34.99 10.04
N ASP A 188 -3.29 34.99 8.89
CA ASP A 188 -2.91 36.20 8.16
C ASP A 188 -3.80 36.37 6.93
N ILE A 189 -3.96 37.59 6.44
CA ILE A 189 -4.72 37.87 5.22
C ILE A 189 -3.92 38.69 4.23
N ILE A 190 -3.85 38.20 2.99
CA ILE A 190 -3.21 38.87 1.87
C ILE A 190 -4.30 39.33 0.89
N PHE A 191 -4.33 40.63 0.61
CA PHE A 191 -5.25 41.21 -0.37
C PHE A 191 -4.55 41.45 -1.71
N ARG A 192 -5.21 41.06 -2.80
CA ARG A 192 -4.83 41.47 -4.15
C ARG A 192 -5.79 42.54 -4.63
N ARG A 193 -5.27 43.75 -4.85
CA ARG A 193 -6.05 44.89 -5.36
C ARG A 193 -5.71 45.14 -6.83
N GLY A 194 -6.74 45.36 -7.64
CA GLY A 194 -6.61 45.85 -9.01
C GLY A 194 -6.93 47.34 -9.10
N SER A 195 -6.95 47.87 -10.32
CA SER A 195 -7.24 49.29 -10.61
C SER A 195 -8.61 49.78 -10.12
N GLY A 196 -9.53 48.87 -9.76
CA GLY A 196 -10.90 49.19 -9.33
C GLY A 196 -11.36 48.53 -8.03
N GLY A 197 -10.45 48.07 -7.16
CA GLY A 197 -10.79 47.52 -5.84
C GLY A 197 -10.22 46.13 -5.55
N LEU A 198 -10.87 45.38 -4.64
CA LEU A 198 -10.41 44.07 -4.17
C LEU A 198 -10.73 42.97 -5.19
N ASP A 199 -9.71 42.40 -5.83
CA ASP A 199 -9.86 41.39 -6.88
C ASP A 199 -9.74 39.95 -6.36
N SER A 200 -9.01 39.73 -5.26
CA SER A 200 -8.97 38.45 -4.54
C SER A 200 -8.40 38.64 -3.13
N ALA A 201 -8.67 37.69 -2.24
CA ALA A 201 -8.06 37.63 -0.92
C ALA A 201 -7.59 36.20 -0.63
N VAL A 202 -6.49 36.06 0.10
CA VAL A 202 -5.96 34.78 0.56
C VAL A 202 -5.79 34.85 2.06
N PHE A 203 -6.51 34.02 2.80
CA PHE A 203 -6.24 33.78 4.21
C PHE A 203 -5.19 32.68 4.32
N ILE A 204 -4.17 32.89 5.15
CA ILE A 204 -3.18 31.90 5.55
C ILE A 204 -3.53 31.53 7.00
N VAL A 205 -4.21 30.40 7.17
CA VAL A 205 -4.68 29.93 8.46
C VAL A 205 -3.66 28.95 9.03
N TYR A 206 -3.21 29.18 10.27
CA TYR A 206 -2.23 28.34 10.95
C TYR A 206 -2.90 27.11 11.58
N ALA A 207 -3.59 26.34 10.75
CA ALA A 207 -4.27 25.11 11.13
C ALA A 207 -4.30 24.14 9.94
N ASN A 208 -4.51 22.86 10.23
CA ASN A 208 -4.71 21.80 9.25
C ASN A 208 -6.03 22.00 8.49
N SER A 209 -6.04 21.62 7.22
CA SER A 209 -7.16 21.75 6.30
C SER A 209 -8.42 21.02 6.77
N ASP A 210 -8.31 19.94 7.54
CA ASP A 210 -9.44 19.22 8.14
C ASP A 210 -10.18 20.08 9.17
N ILE A 211 -9.45 20.82 10.00
CA ILE A 211 -10.01 21.75 10.98
C ILE A 211 -10.65 22.93 10.23
N VAL A 212 -9.94 23.48 9.25
CA VAL A 212 -10.43 24.62 8.46
C VAL A 212 -11.71 24.25 7.70
N ARG A 213 -11.79 23.05 7.12
CA ARG A 213 -12.98 22.55 6.40
C ARG A 213 -14.20 22.31 7.28
N LYS A 214 -14.04 22.19 8.60
CA LYS A 214 -15.17 22.14 9.54
C LYS A 214 -15.81 23.52 9.71
N ILE A 215 -15.04 24.59 9.55
CA ILE A 215 -15.45 25.98 9.80
C ILE A 215 -15.86 26.67 8.49
N VAL A 216 -15.02 26.56 7.45
CA VAL A 216 -15.23 27.16 6.14
C VAL A 216 -15.39 26.06 5.12
N LYS A 217 -16.47 26.09 4.34
CA LYS A 217 -16.69 25.14 3.24
C LYS A 217 -16.18 25.70 1.92
N PRO A 218 -15.60 24.85 1.03
CA PRO A 218 -15.31 25.27 -0.33
C PRO A 218 -16.61 25.64 -1.05
N PHE A 219 -16.57 26.70 -1.85
CA PHE A 219 -17.77 27.25 -2.51
C PHE A 219 -17.41 27.72 -3.91
N THR A 220 -18.24 27.37 -4.90
CA THR A 220 -18.14 27.93 -6.25
C THR A 220 -19.50 28.45 -6.65
N GLY A 221 -19.62 29.77 -6.79
CA GLY A 221 -20.84 30.45 -7.21
C GLY A 221 -20.65 31.22 -8.51
N LYS A 222 -21.67 31.98 -8.90
CA LYS A 222 -21.68 32.76 -10.15
C LYS A 222 -20.60 33.85 -10.20
N ASP A 223 -20.32 34.47 -9.06
CA ASP A 223 -19.44 35.65 -8.98
C ASP A 223 -18.09 35.33 -8.31
N ILE A 224 -18.07 34.41 -7.33
CA ILE A 224 -16.89 34.09 -6.52
C ILE A 224 -16.63 32.60 -6.41
N ARG A 225 -15.38 32.25 -6.17
CA ARG A 225 -14.90 30.92 -5.82
C ARG A 225 -14.04 30.99 -4.56
N VAL A 226 -14.37 30.16 -3.59
CA VAL A 226 -13.62 29.93 -2.35
C VAL A 226 -13.00 28.53 -2.44
N ALA A 227 -11.67 28.49 -2.52
CA ALA A 227 -10.91 27.25 -2.54
C ALA A 227 -10.08 27.12 -1.26
N ILE A 228 -10.08 25.92 -0.67
CA ILE A 228 -9.28 25.59 0.52
C ILE A 228 -8.15 24.68 0.05
N LYS A 229 -6.91 25.12 0.22
CA LYS A 229 -5.71 24.40 -0.22
C LYS A 229 -4.73 24.23 0.93
N PRO A 230 -4.34 22.99 1.29
CA PRO A 230 -3.27 22.77 2.25
C PRO A 230 -1.94 23.25 1.69
N GLU A 231 -1.03 23.70 2.56
CA GLU A 231 0.37 23.95 2.22
C GLU A 231 1.26 22.96 2.97
N TYR A 232 1.85 22.06 2.19
CA TYR A 232 2.76 21.05 2.70
C TYR A 232 4.20 21.58 2.72
N THR A 233 4.88 21.44 3.85
CA THR A 233 6.26 21.93 4.03
C THR A 233 7.29 20.86 3.70
N THR A 234 6.97 19.62 4.07
CA THR A 234 7.80 18.43 3.88
C THR A 234 6.89 17.23 3.65
N ILE A 235 7.51 16.08 3.40
CA ILE A 235 6.84 14.78 3.39
C ILE A 235 7.29 13.94 4.59
N GLU A 236 6.39 13.07 5.02
CA GLU A 236 6.62 12.00 5.98
C GLU A 236 6.31 10.67 5.31
N PHE A 237 7.18 9.69 5.56
CA PHE A 237 6.89 8.31 5.24
C PHE A 237 5.99 7.80 6.35
N ILE A 238 4.76 7.46 5.98
CA ILE A 238 3.87 6.78 6.89
C ILE A 238 4.38 5.36 6.91
N GLU A 239 5.10 5.00 7.97
CA GLU A 239 5.22 3.59 8.32
C GLU A 239 3.79 3.08 8.35
N LYS A 240 3.48 2.03 7.57
CA LYS A 240 2.28 1.26 7.84
C LYS A 240 2.33 1.05 9.34
N GLU A 241 1.33 1.54 10.08
CA GLU A 241 1.17 1.10 11.46
C GLU A 241 1.37 -0.39 11.34
N LEU A 242 2.43 -0.92 11.97
CA LEU A 242 2.64 -2.36 11.98
C LEU A 242 1.24 -2.93 12.17
N ASN A 243 0.83 -3.93 11.39
CA ASN A 243 -0.28 -4.77 11.81
C ASN A 243 0.19 -5.35 13.14
N LYS A 244 0.04 -4.55 14.19
CA LYS A 244 0.65 -4.75 15.49
C LYS A 244 -0.12 -5.92 15.97
N LYS A 245 0.60 -7.03 16.16
CA LYS A 245 -0.02 -8.32 16.38
C LYS A 245 -1.14 -8.18 17.40
N PRO A 246 -2.26 -8.87 17.19
CA PRO A 246 -3.35 -8.86 18.13
C PRO A 246 -2.83 -9.34 19.50
N VAL A 247 -3.01 -8.53 20.55
CA VAL A 247 -2.53 -8.83 21.90
C VAL A 247 -3.66 -8.92 22.92
N ILE A 248 -3.48 -9.84 23.86
CA ILE A 248 -4.27 -9.93 25.09
C ILE A 248 -3.57 -9.09 26.16
N VAL A 249 -4.35 -8.29 26.88
CA VAL A 249 -3.83 -7.38 27.91
C VAL A 249 -4.37 -7.77 29.27
N GLY A 250 -3.49 -8.10 30.20
CA GLY A 250 -3.82 -8.27 31.62
C GLY A 250 -3.55 -6.99 32.41
N VAL A 251 -4.49 -6.56 33.26
CA VAL A 251 -4.36 -5.36 34.09
C VAL A 251 -4.70 -5.68 35.54
N ASP A 252 -3.73 -5.43 36.44
CA ASP A 252 -3.93 -5.43 37.89
C ASP A 252 -3.85 -4.00 38.44
N PRO A 253 -4.99 -3.38 38.81
CA PRO A 253 -5.00 -2.03 39.36
C PRO A 253 -4.71 -2.01 40.87
N GLY A 254 -3.78 -1.14 41.28
CA GLY A 254 -3.40 -0.91 42.67
C GLY A 254 -2.65 0.42 42.85
N ILE A 255 -1.93 0.57 43.97
CA ILE A 255 -0.97 1.68 44.18
C ILE A 255 0.14 1.61 43.12
N GLU A 256 0.55 0.40 42.77
CA GLU A 256 1.29 0.07 41.56
C GLU A 256 0.34 -0.62 40.59
N THR A 257 0.34 -0.18 39.33
CA THR A 257 -0.43 -0.85 38.28
C THR A 257 0.46 -1.86 37.56
N GLY A 258 0.05 -3.11 37.60
CA GLY A 258 0.64 -4.19 36.81
C GLY A 258 -0.03 -4.27 35.43
N LEU A 259 0.79 -4.36 34.38
CA LEU A 259 0.36 -4.51 33.00
C LEU A 259 1.13 -5.68 32.36
N ALA A 260 0.38 -6.63 31.80
CA ALA A 260 0.91 -7.71 30.99
C ALA A 260 0.33 -7.62 29.58
N VAL A 261 1.17 -7.63 28.55
CA VAL A 261 0.75 -7.63 27.15
C VAL A 261 1.36 -8.85 26.47
N MET A 262 0.52 -9.72 25.91
CA MET A 262 0.96 -10.95 25.28
C MET A 262 0.31 -11.19 23.92
N ASP A 263 1.06 -11.74 22.98
CA ASP A 263 0.53 -12.17 21.69
C ASP A 263 -0.27 -13.49 21.80
N LEU A 264 -1.01 -13.84 20.74
CA LEU A 264 -1.81 -15.06 20.66
C LEU A 264 -0.98 -16.35 20.47
N SER A 265 0.34 -16.21 20.27
CA SER A 265 1.28 -17.32 20.15
C SER A 265 2.02 -17.63 21.46
N LEU A 266 1.85 -16.81 22.49
CA LEU A 266 2.60 -16.78 23.75
C LEU A 266 4.12 -16.59 23.59
N LYS A 267 4.60 -16.17 22.42
CA LYS A 267 6.05 -15.99 22.17
C LYS A 267 6.55 -14.65 22.70
N ASN A 268 5.75 -13.60 22.56
CA ASN A 268 6.09 -12.27 23.06
C ASN A 268 5.20 -11.92 24.26
N ILE A 269 5.82 -11.75 25.42
CA ILE A 269 5.17 -11.33 26.66
C ILE A 269 5.94 -10.14 27.23
N THR A 270 5.27 -9.00 27.34
CA THR A 270 5.83 -7.78 27.94
C THR A 270 5.16 -7.52 29.28
N LEU A 271 5.96 -7.34 30.32
CA LEU A 271 5.52 -7.08 31.69
C LEU A 271 5.98 -5.69 32.14
N ILE A 272 5.08 -4.92 32.72
CA ILE A 272 5.34 -3.55 33.16
C ILE A 272 4.66 -3.34 34.52
N SER A 273 5.41 -2.86 35.52
CA SER A 273 4.89 -2.37 36.79
C SER A 273 5.30 -0.91 36.98
N SER A 274 4.37 -0.03 37.36
CA SER A 274 4.70 1.36 37.71
C SER A 274 3.65 2.01 38.62
N ARG A 275 4.12 2.92 39.48
CA ARG A 275 3.33 3.67 40.48
C ARG A 275 2.47 4.79 39.89
N GLU A 276 2.85 5.32 38.74
CA GLU A 276 2.26 6.56 38.18
C GLU A 276 1.84 6.40 36.71
N LEU A 277 1.14 5.31 36.37
CA LEU A 277 0.57 5.18 35.04
C LEU A 277 -0.82 5.81 35.01
N ASP A 278 -0.93 6.95 34.34
CA ASP A 278 -2.23 7.47 33.95
C ASP A 278 -2.86 6.56 32.87
N LYS A 279 -4.19 6.60 32.75
CA LYS A 279 -4.93 5.71 31.84
C LYS A 279 -4.50 5.91 30.38
N ILE A 280 -4.14 7.13 29.99
CA ILE A 280 -3.71 7.42 28.63
C ILE A 280 -2.31 6.85 28.39
N SER A 281 -1.38 6.94 29.35
CA SER A 281 -0.08 6.23 29.20
C SER A 281 -0.22 4.72 29.17
N ILE A 282 -1.15 4.12 29.92
CA ILE A 282 -1.43 2.68 29.82
C ILE A 282 -1.87 2.34 28.39
N ILE A 283 -2.84 3.08 27.86
CA ILE A 283 -3.36 2.89 26.50
C ILE A 283 -2.23 3.05 25.47
N ASN A 284 -1.43 4.12 25.57
CA ASN A 284 -0.32 4.38 24.65
C ASN A 284 0.75 3.27 24.72
N LYS A 285 1.06 2.75 25.91
CA LYS A 285 2.00 1.63 26.08
C LYS A 285 1.45 0.36 25.44
N ILE A 286 0.17 0.05 25.64
CA ILE A 286 -0.47 -1.09 25.00
C ILE A 286 -0.35 -0.96 23.47
N TYR A 287 -0.79 0.17 22.90
CA TYR A 287 -0.70 0.42 21.46
C TYR A 287 0.74 0.50 20.96
N SER A 288 1.73 0.82 21.80
CA SER A 288 3.13 0.75 21.40
C SER A 288 3.59 -0.69 21.15
N ILE A 289 3.04 -1.67 21.90
CA ILE A 289 3.40 -3.09 21.85
C ILE A 289 2.57 -3.87 20.82
N GLY A 290 1.25 -3.67 20.81
CA GLY A 290 0.31 -4.53 20.10
C GLY A 290 -1.06 -3.88 19.89
N THR A 291 -1.91 -4.48 19.06
CA THR A 291 -3.32 -4.06 18.94
C THR A 291 -4.14 -4.79 20.00
N PRO A 292 -4.68 -4.12 21.03
CA PRO A 292 -5.37 -4.80 22.12
C PRO A 292 -6.72 -5.35 21.66
N ILE A 293 -6.96 -6.63 21.92
CA ILE A 293 -8.20 -7.32 21.51
C ILE A 293 -9.15 -7.45 22.69
N ILE A 294 -8.62 -7.84 23.86
CA ILE A 294 -9.38 -8.09 25.09
C ILE A 294 -8.53 -7.64 26.27
N ILE A 295 -9.17 -6.98 27.24
CA ILE A 295 -8.58 -6.69 28.54
C ILE A 295 -9.03 -7.75 29.54
N ALA A 296 -8.11 -8.31 30.32
CA ALA A 296 -8.37 -9.29 31.36
C ALA A 296 -7.99 -8.74 32.74
N THR A 297 -8.73 -9.15 33.77
CA THR A 297 -8.42 -8.91 35.19
C THR A 297 -8.56 -10.19 35.99
N ASP A 298 -7.85 -10.29 37.12
CA ASP A 298 -7.85 -11.44 38.01
C ASP A 298 -9.00 -11.43 39.04
N LYS A 299 -9.72 -10.32 39.17
CA LYS A 299 -10.79 -10.12 40.16
C LYS A 299 -12.19 -10.25 39.56
N ASN A 300 -13.11 -10.75 40.39
CA ASN A 300 -14.54 -10.71 40.17
C ASN A 300 -15.24 -10.12 41.43
N PRO A 301 -16.00 -9.01 41.31
CA PRO A 301 -16.26 -8.23 40.11
C PRO A 301 -15.01 -7.49 39.55
N PRO A 302 -15.00 -7.16 38.24
CA PRO A 302 -13.89 -6.40 37.66
C PRO A 302 -13.72 -5.02 38.33
N PRO A 303 -12.49 -4.57 38.61
CA PRO A 303 -12.26 -3.24 39.18
C PRO A 303 -12.67 -2.11 38.22
N ASP A 304 -13.14 -0.98 38.77
CA ASP A 304 -13.65 0.15 37.98
C ASP A 304 -12.60 0.80 37.07
N THR A 305 -11.33 0.79 37.47
CA THR A 305 -10.23 1.27 36.64
C THR A 305 -10.13 0.47 35.35
N VAL A 306 -10.23 -0.86 35.43
CA VAL A 306 -10.14 -1.75 34.27
C VAL A 306 -11.36 -1.59 33.36
N LYS A 307 -12.56 -1.47 33.94
CA LYS A 307 -13.80 -1.16 33.18
C LYS A 307 -13.67 0.13 32.39
N LYS A 308 -13.11 1.18 33.00
CA LYS A 308 -12.89 2.48 32.34
C LYS A 308 -11.87 2.36 31.20
N ILE A 309 -10.77 1.62 31.38
CA ILE A 309 -9.77 1.41 30.32
C ILE A 309 -10.40 0.64 29.15
N SER A 310 -11.11 -0.46 29.42
CA SER A 310 -11.81 -1.24 28.38
C SER A 310 -12.83 -0.39 27.61
N SER A 311 -13.58 0.47 28.32
CA SER A 311 -14.55 1.38 27.69
C SER A 311 -13.88 2.48 26.85
N LEU A 312 -12.74 3.01 27.29
CA LEU A 312 -11.98 4.04 26.55
C LEU A 312 -11.37 3.48 25.26
N ILE A 313 -10.87 2.24 25.30
CA ILE A 313 -10.31 1.56 24.13
C ILE A 313 -11.43 1.02 23.22
N GLY A 314 -12.60 0.71 23.78
CA GLY A 314 -13.74 0.14 23.05
C GLY A 314 -13.63 -1.37 22.83
N ILE A 315 -12.99 -2.10 23.75
CA ILE A 315 -12.73 -3.55 23.62
C ILE A 315 -13.33 -4.36 24.78
N PRO A 316 -13.67 -5.65 24.57
CA PRO A 316 -14.23 -6.51 25.60
C PRO A 316 -13.35 -6.64 26.85
N LEU A 317 -14.01 -6.77 28.01
CA LEU A 317 -13.39 -7.04 29.31
C LEU A 317 -13.69 -8.48 29.75
N TYR A 318 -12.64 -9.25 29.98
CA TYR A 318 -12.71 -10.57 30.59
C TYR A 318 -12.47 -10.49 32.10
N SER A 319 -13.32 -11.18 32.87
CA SER A 319 -13.16 -11.40 34.29
C SER A 319 -13.53 -12.86 34.60
N PRO A 320 -12.77 -13.53 35.50
CA PRO A 320 -13.06 -14.91 35.87
C PRO A 320 -14.37 -15.03 36.65
N SER A 321 -14.93 -16.24 36.74
CA SER A 321 -16.15 -16.50 37.54
C SER A 321 -15.96 -16.22 39.04
N GLN A 322 -14.75 -16.39 39.55
CA GLN A 322 -14.32 -16.05 40.90
C GLN A 322 -12.94 -15.42 40.86
N SER A 323 -12.64 -14.55 41.83
CA SER A 323 -11.31 -13.93 41.94
C SER A 323 -10.23 -15.00 42.08
N LEU A 324 -9.15 -14.86 41.31
CA LEU A 324 -8.06 -15.85 41.30
C LEU A 324 -7.31 -15.88 42.63
N SER A 325 -7.13 -17.07 43.20
CA SER A 325 -6.31 -17.26 44.39
C SER A 325 -4.81 -17.15 44.07
N SER A 326 -3.97 -16.89 45.08
CA SER A 326 -2.51 -16.87 44.91
C SER A 326 -1.97 -18.17 44.33
N GLU A 327 -2.53 -19.32 44.76
CA GLU A 327 -2.13 -20.63 44.27
C GLU A 327 -2.53 -20.84 42.79
N GLU A 328 -3.71 -20.36 42.37
CA GLU A 328 -4.12 -20.43 40.97
C GLU A 328 -3.23 -19.59 40.06
N LYS A 329 -2.81 -18.40 40.51
CA LYS A 329 -1.90 -17.51 39.79
C LYS A 329 -0.55 -18.20 39.57
N GLU A 330 0.00 -18.82 40.61
CA GLU A 330 1.25 -19.58 40.54
C GLU A 330 1.14 -20.78 39.59
N ARG A 331 0.04 -21.55 39.65
CA ARG A 331 -0.20 -22.67 38.72
C ARG A 331 -0.25 -22.24 37.25
N LEU A 332 -0.79 -21.06 36.94
CA LEU A 332 -0.82 -20.53 35.56
C LEU A 332 0.58 -20.18 35.05
N ILE A 333 1.41 -19.61 35.92
CA ILE A 333 2.79 -19.24 35.61
C ILE A 333 3.65 -20.48 35.43
N ASP A 334 3.51 -21.48 36.30
CA ASP A 334 4.22 -22.74 36.17
C ASP A 334 3.82 -23.50 34.90
N TRP A 335 2.55 -23.44 34.53
CA TRP A 335 2.07 -23.98 33.25
C TRP A 335 2.74 -23.28 32.06
N LEU A 336 2.93 -21.96 32.11
CA LEU A 336 3.61 -21.21 31.05
C LEU A 336 5.09 -21.59 30.96
N LYS A 337 5.79 -21.69 32.10
CA LYS A 337 7.20 -22.11 32.16
C LYS A 337 7.40 -23.53 31.62
N LYS A 338 6.46 -24.45 31.89
CA LYS A 338 6.49 -25.83 31.35
C LYS A 338 6.38 -25.88 29.82
N LYS A 339 5.82 -24.86 29.17
CA LYS A 339 5.82 -24.72 27.70
C LYS A 339 7.15 -24.19 27.14
N GLY A 340 8.17 -23.98 27.98
CA GLY A 340 9.50 -23.51 27.56
C GLY A 340 9.60 -21.99 27.39
N ILE A 341 8.63 -21.23 27.93
CA ILE A 341 8.63 -19.77 27.86
C ILE A 341 9.26 -19.20 29.13
N GLU A 342 10.43 -18.58 28.99
CA GLU A 342 11.12 -17.92 30.09
C GLU A 342 10.53 -16.53 30.36
N ILE A 343 10.15 -16.29 31.62
CA ILE A 343 9.61 -15.00 32.07
C ILE A 343 10.29 -14.56 33.37
N HIS A 344 10.67 -13.29 33.40
CA HIS A 344 11.30 -12.65 34.55
C HIS A 344 10.28 -11.78 35.29
N LEU A 345 9.68 -12.32 36.34
CA LEU A 345 8.73 -11.60 37.19
C LEU A 345 9.49 -10.80 38.25
N ARG A 346 9.26 -9.48 38.30
CA ARG A 346 9.91 -8.58 39.26
C ARG A 346 9.00 -8.19 40.41
N THR A 347 7.69 -8.11 40.17
CA THR A 347 6.70 -7.69 41.17
C THR A 347 5.51 -8.65 41.24
N SER A 348 4.81 -8.65 42.37
CA SER A 348 3.52 -9.35 42.51
C SER A 348 2.45 -8.80 41.56
N HIS A 349 2.53 -7.53 41.18
CA HIS A 349 1.60 -6.91 40.25
C HIS A 349 1.79 -7.39 38.81
N GLU A 350 3.04 -7.57 38.36
CA GLU A 350 3.32 -8.20 37.06
C GLU A 350 2.80 -9.65 37.03
N ARG A 351 2.97 -10.37 38.14
CA ARG A 351 2.48 -11.74 38.32
C ARG A 351 0.96 -11.80 38.16
N ASP A 352 0.26 -10.92 38.85
CA ASP A 352 -1.20 -10.92 38.91
C ASP A 352 -1.81 -10.45 37.58
N ALA A 353 -1.21 -9.44 36.93
CA ALA A 353 -1.57 -9.01 35.59
C ALA A 353 -1.35 -10.11 34.54
N LEU A 354 -0.21 -10.82 34.59
CA LEU A 354 0.05 -11.94 33.70
C LEU A 354 -0.92 -13.10 33.93
N ALA A 355 -1.21 -13.43 35.20
CA ALA A 355 -2.15 -14.49 35.52
C ALA A 355 -3.57 -14.20 34.97
N ALA A 356 -4.01 -12.94 35.00
CA ALA A 356 -5.27 -12.52 34.38
C ALA A 356 -5.29 -12.82 32.87
N ALA A 357 -4.24 -12.41 32.15
CA ALA A 357 -4.10 -12.66 30.72
C ALA A 357 -4.04 -14.17 30.39
N LEU A 358 -3.25 -14.93 31.15
CA LEU A 358 -3.11 -16.38 30.98
C LEU A 358 -4.41 -17.14 31.27
N LYS A 359 -5.21 -16.70 32.26
CA LYS A 359 -6.51 -17.32 32.56
C LYS A 359 -7.46 -17.21 31.37
N LEU A 360 -7.50 -16.05 30.71
CA LEU A 360 -8.24 -15.85 29.47
C LEU A 360 -7.71 -16.79 28.37
N TYR A 361 -6.41 -16.78 28.09
CA TYR A 361 -5.82 -17.63 27.05
C TYR A 361 -6.14 -19.12 27.27
N LYS A 362 -5.99 -19.59 28.50
CA LYS A 362 -6.27 -20.98 28.88
C LYS A 362 -7.73 -21.40 28.66
N SER A 363 -8.67 -20.45 28.75
CA SER A 363 -10.08 -20.74 28.44
C SER A 363 -10.34 -20.99 26.94
N PHE A 364 -9.47 -20.48 26.07
CA PHE A 364 -9.53 -20.67 24.61
C PHE A 364 -8.49 -21.67 24.07
N GLU A 365 -7.53 -22.12 24.89
CA GLU A 365 -6.44 -23.02 24.47
C GLU A 365 -6.93 -24.23 23.66
N ARG A 366 -7.97 -24.92 24.14
CA ARG A 366 -8.51 -26.10 23.44
C ARG A 366 -9.02 -25.76 22.04
N LYS A 367 -9.69 -24.60 21.89
CA LYS A 367 -10.21 -24.13 20.61
C LYS A 367 -9.08 -23.69 19.68
N PHE A 368 -8.05 -23.05 20.21
CA PHE A 368 -6.87 -22.64 19.44
C PHE A 368 -6.11 -23.84 18.89
N ILE A 369 -5.85 -24.86 19.72
CA ILE A 369 -5.17 -26.09 19.28
C ILE A 369 -6.01 -26.84 18.24
N GLU A 370 -7.33 -26.93 18.43
CA GLU A 370 -8.22 -27.57 17.47
C GLU A 370 -8.26 -26.83 16.13
N LEU A 371 -8.28 -25.50 16.17
CA LEU A 371 -8.23 -24.66 14.97
C LEU A 371 -6.90 -24.84 14.23
N GLU A 372 -5.76 -24.71 14.93
CA GLU A 372 -4.42 -24.91 14.34
C GLU A 372 -4.32 -26.26 13.66
N ARG A 373 -4.72 -27.34 14.34
CA ARG A 373 -4.68 -28.69 13.78
C ARG A 373 -5.54 -28.82 12.51
N ARG A 374 -6.76 -28.27 12.51
CA ARG A 374 -7.65 -28.35 11.33
C ARG A 374 -7.13 -27.54 10.15
N ILE A 375 -6.51 -26.38 10.39
CA ILE A 375 -5.88 -25.59 9.33
C ILE A 375 -4.66 -26.32 8.76
N ASP A 376 -3.83 -26.91 9.63
CA ASP A 376 -2.68 -27.73 9.22
C ASP A 376 -3.13 -28.95 8.39
N GLU A 377 -4.23 -29.62 8.79
CA GLU A 377 -4.85 -30.73 8.04
C GLU A 377 -5.37 -30.28 6.65
N LEU A 378 -5.86 -29.05 6.53
CA LEU A 378 -6.33 -28.48 5.26
C LEU A 378 -5.19 -28.04 4.35
N GLY A 379 -3.99 -27.77 4.89
CA GLY A 379 -2.83 -27.33 4.12
C GLY A 379 -2.97 -25.93 3.53
N VAL A 380 -3.81 -25.09 4.13
CA VAL A 380 -4.15 -23.74 3.66
C VAL A 380 -3.23 -22.70 4.30
N ASP A 381 -2.63 -21.82 3.50
CA ASP A 381 -1.74 -20.74 3.97
C ASP A 381 -2.55 -19.48 4.32
N VAL A 382 -2.94 -19.38 5.59
CA VAL A 382 -3.77 -18.29 6.16
C VAL A 382 -3.20 -17.80 7.49
N ASP A 383 -3.49 -16.54 7.85
CA ASP A 383 -3.03 -15.97 9.11
C ASP A 383 -3.79 -16.57 10.30
N ILE A 384 -3.13 -17.49 11.01
CA ILE A 384 -3.69 -18.19 12.18
C ILE A 384 -4.07 -17.19 13.29
N ASP A 385 -3.34 -16.08 13.46
CA ASP A 385 -3.63 -15.10 14.51
C ASP A 385 -4.95 -14.36 14.21
N GLU A 386 -5.28 -14.16 12.93
CA GLU A 386 -6.57 -13.62 12.50
C GLU A 386 -7.71 -14.61 12.80
N LEU A 387 -7.55 -15.89 12.49
CA LEU A 387 -8.56 -16.91 12.80
C LEU A 387 -8.79 -17.10 14.31
N LYS A 388 -7.73 -16.99 15.12
CA LYS A 388 -7.86 -16.95 16.60
C LYS A 388 -8.65 -15.74 17.07
N LEU A 389 -8.55 -14.60 16.38
CA LEU A 389 -9.34 -13.41 16.66
C LEU A 389 -10.85 -13.65 16.46
N PHE A 390 -11.24 -14.40 15.42
CA PHE A 390 -12.63 -14.79 15.20
C PHE A 390 -13.18 -15.57 16.40
N LEU A 391 -12.42 -16.54 16.90
CA LEU A 391 -12.81 -17.33 18.07
C LEU A 391 -12.97 -16.46 19.33
N LEU A 392 -12.07 -15.49 19.54
CA LEU A 392 -12.15 -14.54 20.64
C LEU A 392 -13.37 -13.61 20.53
N ARG A 393 -13.84 -13.31 19.32
CA ARG A 393 -15.07 -12.55 19.04
C ARG A 393 -16.35 -13.39 19.19
N GLY A 394 -16.23 -14.65 19.59
CA GLY A 394 -17.37 -15.53 19.86
C GLY A 394 -17.82 -16.37 18.66
N LYS A 395 -17.05 -16.39 17.57
CA LYS A 395 -17.33 -17.24 16.41
C LYS A 395 -16.98 -18.71 16.67
N THR A 396 -17.62 -19.59 15.92
CA THR A 396 -17.37 -21.03 15.99
C THR A 396 -16.11 -21.40 15.20
N ILE A 397 -15.54 -22.57 15.48
CA ILE A 397 -14.39 -23.10 14.74
C ILE A 397 -14.77 -23.34 13.27
N ASN A 398 -16.00 -23.79 13.01
CA ASN A 398 -16.46 -24.04 11.65
C ASN A 398 -16.57 -22.73 10.85
N GLU A 399 -17.14 -21.66 11.43
CA GLU A 399 -17.17 -20.35 10.76
C GLU A 399 -15.76 -19.81 10.48
N ALA A 400 -14.80 -20.03 11.37
CA ALA A 400 -13.41 -19.63 11.15
C ALA A 400 -12.76 -20.43 10.00
N ILE A 401 -13.08 -21.72 9.88
CA ILE A 401 -12.59 -22.58 8.79
C ILE A 401 -13.25 -22.21 7.46
N GLU A 402 -14.57 -21.96 7.46
CA GLU A 402 -15.28 -21.49 6.26
C GLU A 402 -14.66 -20.19 5.74
N TYR A 403 -14.40 -19.23 6.63
CA TYR A 403 -13.69 -18.00 6.28
C TYR A 403 -12.29 -18.28 5.72
N ALA A 404 -11.51 -19.17 6.35
CA ALA A 404 -10.18 -19.54 5.86
C ALA A 404 -10.23 -20.18 4.47
N ILE A 405 -11.22 -21.03 4.20
CA ILE A 405 -11.42 -21.68 2.89
C ILE A 405 -11.84 -20.64 1.85
N GLU A 406 -12.79 -19.77 2.19
CA GLU A 406 -13.26 -18.70 1.29
C GLU A 406 -12.11 -17.76 0.94
N GLU A 407 -11.35 -17.30 1.94
CA GLU A 407 -10.19 -16.44 1.75
C GLU A 407 -9.11 -17.12 0.89
N TYR A 408 -8.84 -18.41 1.14
CA TYR A 408 -7.88 -19.17 0.34
C TYR A 408 -8.34 -19.32 -1.11
N LEU A 409 -9.60 -19.70 -1.35
CA LEU A 409 -10.17 -19.87 -2.69
C LEU A 409 -10.20 -18.54 -3.46
N GLU A 410 -10.62 -17.45 -2.81
CA GLU A 410 -10.61 -16.11 -3.41
C GLU A 410 -9.18 -15.70 -3.79
N ARG A 411 -8.22 -15.90 -2.88
CA ARG A 411 -6.80 -15.62 -3.15
C ARG A 411 -6.29 -16.46 -4.31
N GLU A 412 -6.57 -17.75 -4.35
CA GLU A 412 -6.01 -18.67 -5.36
C GLU A 412 -6.63 -18.45 -6.75
N LEU A 413 -7.95 -18.25 -6.84
CA LEU A 413 -8.65 -17.94 -8.09
C LEU A 413 -8.21 -16.60 -8.65
N HIS A 414 -8.19 -15.54 -7.82
CA HIS A 414 -7.68 -14.23 -8.26
C HIS A 414 -6.20 -14.28 -8.58
N HIS A 415 -5.39 -15.03 -7.84
CA HIS A 415 -3.96 -15.14 -8.11
C HIS A 415 -3.70 -15.81 -9.47
N LEU A 416 -4.41 -16.90 -9.82
CA LEU A 416 -4.22 -17.59 -11.09
C LEU A 416 -4.63 -16.72 -12.29
N GLU A 417 -5.79 -16.06 -12.24
CA GLU A 417 -6.27 -15.18 -13.31
C GLU A 417 -5.39 -13.94 -13.47
N ASN A 418 -5.05 -13.28 -12.36
CA ASN A 418 -4.23 -12.06 -12.38
C ASN A 418 -2.78 -12.37 -12.76
N THR A 419 -2.21 -13.49 -12.30
CA THR A 419 -0.83 -13.85 -12.67
C THR A 419 -0.71 -14.13 -14.16
N GLN A 420 -1.67 -14.85 -14.77
CA GLN A 420 -1.69 -15.05 -16.22
C GLN A 420 -1.87 -13.73 -16.99
N LEU A 421 -2.78 -12.86 -16.53
CA LEU A 421 -2.99 -11.53 -17.14
C LEU A 421 -1.74 -10.64 -17.04
N HIS A 422 -1.11 -10.59 -15.86
CA HIS A 422 0.09 -9.77 -15.63
C HIS A 422 1.28 -10.32 -16.40
N PHE A 423 1.47 -11.64 -16.42
CA PHE A 423 2.54 -12.29 -17.18
C PHE A 423 2.42 -12.00 -18.68
N THR A 424 1.23 -12.17 -19.26
CA THR A 424 0.97 -11.84 -20.67
C THR A 424 1.19 -10.36 -20.97
N THR A 425 0.75 -9.47 -20.08
CA THR A 425 0.93 -8.02 -20.22
C THR A 425 2.41 -7.62 -20.15
N ILE A 426 3.17 -8.16 -19.18
CA ILE A 426 4.61 -7.89 -19.03
C ILE A 426 5.39 -8.36 -20.27
N HIS A 427 5.08 -9.54 -20.79
CA HIS A 427 5.69 -10.06 -22.02
C HIS A 427 5.29 -9.30 -23.28
N SER A 428 4.08 -8.73 -23.33
CA SER A 428 3.70 -7.86 -24.45
C SER A 428 4.62 -6.64 -24.57
N TYR A 429 5.09 -6.09 -23.45
CA TYR A 429 6.07 -5.00 -23.43
C TYR A 429 7.49 -5.43 -23.84
N ASP A 430 7.84 -6.71 -23.67
CA ASP A 430 9.09 -7.25 -24.21
C ASP A 430 9.03 -7.29 -25.74
N ASN A 431 7.91 -7.77 -26.30
CA ASN A 431 7.71 -7.96 -27.73
C ASN A 431 7.49 -6.67 -28.53
N ASN A 432 6.95 -5.60 -27.92
CA ASN A 432 6.69 -4.32 -28.59
C ASN A 432 7.94 -3.50 -28.98
N SER A 433 9.16 -4.04 -28.88
CA SER A 433 10.30 -3.49 -29.63
C SER A 433 10.39 -4.17 -30.99
N SER A 434 9.96 -3.44 -32.01
CA SER A 434 10.02 -3.68 -33.46
C SER A 434 11.44 -3.84 -34.04
N LEU A 435 12.36 -4.44 -33.27
CA LEU A 435 13.71 -4.84 -33.66
C LEU A 435 13.94 -6.35 -33.46
N CYS A 436 13.08 -7.01 -32.67
CA CYS A 436 13.12 -8.46 -32.50
C CYS A 436 12.39 -9.18 -33.64
N ASP A 437 11.24 -8.67 -34.10
CA ASP A 437 10.47 -9.31 -35.18
C ASP A 437 11.23 -9.45 -36.50
N GLU A 438 12.06 -8.47 -36.89
CA GLU A 438 12.89 -8.62 -38.10
C GLU A 438 13.95 -9.71 -37.94
N LYS A 439 14.59 -9.81 -36.77
CA LYS A 439 15.58 -10.86 -36.52
C LYS A 439 14.92 -12.23 -36.40
N THR A 440 13.80 -12.34 -35.71
CA THR A 440 13.06 -13.59 -35.57
C THR A 440 12.54 -14.05 -36.92
N LYS A 441 11.97 -13.14 -37.73
CA LYS A 441 11.48 -13.44 -39.07
C LYS A 441 12.61 -13.79 -40.05
N ASN A 442 13.75 -13.11 -39.97
CA ASN A 442 14.95 -13.43 -40.77
C ASN A 442 15.56 -14.78 -40.35
N LEU A 443 15.58 -15.09 -39.04
CA LEU A 443 16.00 -16.39 -38.53
C LEU A 443 15.04 -17.51 -38.94
N GLU A 444 13.72 -17.28 -38.91
CA GLU A 444 12.72 -18.24 -39.39
C GLU A 444 12.83 -18.49 -40.89
N GLU A 445 13.07 -17.45 -41.69
CA GLU A 445 13.31 -17.56 -43.12
C GLU A 445 14.61 -18.32 -43.41
N ARG A 446 15.68 -18.02 -42.66
CA ARG A 446 16.95 -18.73 -42.74
C ARG A 446 16.82 -20.20 -42.36
N ILE A 447 16.02 -20.54 -41.34
CA ILE A 447 15.74 -21.92 -40.96
C ILE A 447 14.99 -22.64 -42.08
N LYS A 448 13.99 -22.01 -42.71
CA LYS A 448 13.27 -22.60 -43.86
C LYS A 448 14.20 -22.90 -45.02
N ASP A 449 15.12 -21.98 -45.35
CA ASP A 449 16.08 -22.19 -46.42
C ASP A 449 17.07 -23.30 -46.10
N LEU A 450 17.61 -23.33 -44.88
CA LEU A 450 18.50 -24.41 -44.42
C LEU A 450 17.82 -25.78 -44.43
N VAL A 451 16.52 -25.85 -44.09
CA VAL A 451 15.75 -27.09 -44.15
C VAL A 451 15.55 -27.55 -45.59
N ARG A 452 15.24 -26.64 -46.53
CA ARG A 452 15.17 -26.98 -47.96
C ARG A 452 16.50 -27.46 -48.51
N GLU A 453 17.59 -26.78 -48.18
CA GLU A 453 18.94 -27.15 -48.61
C GLU A 453 19.32 -28.54 -48.08
N ARG A 454 18.98 -28.84 -46.81
CA ARG A 454 19.17 -30.17 -46.22
C ARG A 454 18.40 -31.25 -46.99
N GLU A 455 17.16 -30.99 -47.36
CA GLU A 455 16.37 -31.96 -48.13
C GLU A 455 16.97 -32.20 -49.53
N ILE A 456 17.33 -31.14 -50.25
CA ILE A 456 17.96 -31.25 -51.57
C ILE A 456 19.25 -32.08 -51.48
N LEU A 457 20.12 -31.76 -50.52
CA LEU A 457 21.37 -32.49 -50.29
C LEU A 457 21.12 -33.95 -49.92
N ARG A 458 20.08 -34.26 -49.13
CA ARG A 458 19.70 -35.64 -48.81
C ARG A 458 19.24 -36.42 -50.04
N THR A 459 18.39 -35.83 -50.88
CA THR A 459 18.02 -36.45 -52.17
C THR A 459 19.25 -36.69 -53.03
N ARG A 460 20.18 -35.71 -53.10
CA ARG A 460 21.38 -35.86 -53.90
C ARG A 460 22.33 -36.94 -53.39
N ILE A 461 22.47 -37.06 -52.06
CA ILE A 461 23.23 -38.15 -51.43
C ILE A 461 22.60 -39.50 -51.80
N ASN A 462 21.28 -39.64 -51.68
CA ASN A 462 20.60 -40.88 -52.06
C ASN A 462 20.80 -41.21 -53.54
N GLU A 463 20.66 -40.24 -54.46
CA GLU A 463 20.93 -40.44 -55.89
C GLU A 463 22.37 -40.92 -56.12
N LEU A 464 23.35 -40.27 -55.49
CA LEU A 464 24.76 -40.64 -55.62
C LEU A 464 25.04 -42.02 -55.03
N GLU A 465 24.46 -42.37 -53.88
CA GLU A 465 24.57 -43.70 -53.29
C GLU A 465 23.96 -44.78 -54.19
N THR A 466 22.84 -44.48 -54.83
CA THR A 466 22.19 -45.39 -55.79
C THR A 466 23.10 -45.58 -57.01
N ARG A 467 23.67 -44.48 -57.53
CA ARG A 467 24.60 -44.53 -58.66
C ARG A 467 25.89 -45.26 -58.35
N VAL A 468 26.42 -45.11 -57.13
CA VAL A 468 27.59 -45.87 -56.65
C VAL A 468 27.25 -47.35 -56.61
N LYS A 469 26.09 -47.75 -56.08
CA LYS A 469 25.66 -49.16 -56.09
C LYS A 469 25.51 -49.72 -57.49
N GLU A 470 24.95 -48.95 -58.42
CA GLU A 470 24.85 -49.34 -59.84
C GLU A 470 26.24 -49.55 -60.47
N LEU A 471 27.15 -48.59 -60.29
CA LEU A 471 28.51 -48.68 -60.81
C LEU A 471 29.30 -49.83 -60.16
N GLU A 472 29.13 -50.08 -58.86
CA GLU A 472 29.70 -51.24 -58.17
C GLU A 472 29.16 -52.57 -58.72
N PHE A 473 27.87 -52.60 -59.10
CA PHE A 473 27.25 -53.76 -59.73
C PHE A 473 27.79 -53.97 -61.16
N GLU A 474 27.89 -52.91 -61.96
CA GLU A 474 28.49 -52.95 -63.30
C GLU A 474 29.96 -53.38 -63.25
N LEU A 475 30.76 -52.88 -62.30
CA LEU A 475 32.15 -53.30 -62.11
C LEU A 475 32.28 -54.77 -61.72
N LYS A 476 31.37 -55.30 -60.90
CA LYS A 476 31.35 -56.73 -60.57
C LYS A 476 31.00 -57.60 -61.79
N PHE A 477 30.15 -57.12 -62.68
CA PHE A 477 29.82 -57.83 -63.92
C PHE A 477 30.96 -57.75 -64.96
N ASN A 478 31.55 -56.58 -65.17
CA ASN A 478 32.65 -56.41 -66.13
C ASN A 478 33.94 -57.14 -65.68
N ASN A 479 34.19 -57.25 -64.38
CA ASN A 479 35.30 -58.06 -63.85
C ASN A 479 35.06 -59.58 -63.98
N ASN A 480 33.81 -60.01 -64.17
CA ASN A 480 33.48 -61.42 -64.45
C ASN A 480 33.56 -61.74 -65.95
N GLU A 481 33.32 -60.77 -66.84
CA GLU A 481 33.55 -60.94 -68.28
C GLU A 481 35.03 -60.84 -68.67
N SER A 482 35.86 -60.13 -67.90
CA SER A 482 37.32 -60.05 -68.13
C SER A 482 38.12 -61.24 -67.55
N ASN A 483 37.44 -62.21 -66.93
CA ASN A 483 38.01 -63.48 -66.42
C ASN A 483 37.53 -64.70 -67.23
N VAL A 484 36.96 -64.46 -68.41
CA VAL A 484 36.65 -65.49 -69.41
C VAL A 484 37.30 -65.07 -70.73
N ASP A 485 38.63 -65.15 -70.75
CA ASP A 485 39.46 -65.58 -71.89
C ASP A 485 40.89 -65.90 -71.44
#